data_AF-A0A9D1PPK5-F1
#
_entry.id   AF-A0A9D1PPK5-F1
#
_cell.length_a   1.000
_cell.length_b   1.000
_cell.length_c   1.000
_cell.angle_alpha   90.00
_cell.angle_beta   90.00
_cell.angle_gamma   90.00
#
_symmetry.space_group_name_H-M   'P 1'
#
loop_
_entity.id
_entity.type
_entity.pdbx_description
1 polymer ?
#
loop_
_entity_poly.entity_id
_entity_poly.type
_entity_poly.pdbx_seq_one_letter_code
_entity_poly.pdbx_strand_id
1 'polypeptide(L)'
;MRSIKANYLKTVLAALLMLLAVSVASTAVYAEKPLADTLIFEPAGGGKFIYCNNTEGIFRDSLADSSNPNPRYLMSNQNLTPDRYYIYLTHINYTYGYDSAGRPSGLGFDVELDLEITAKEDSTLKIYRAAFQTPKVQRYLDENNDKQFVFHTWGAEDAVATMLDHDIYRLNSDVVYKNKGYTEKTINIKKGQTVWLSEFVEDYAPCGMVLPVFMTADTELISGMVDMNVAVFKSKDGNVGNRSDFD
;
A
#
# COMPACT_ATOMS: atom_id res chain seq x y z
N MET A 1 83.09 -29.29 28.98
CA MET A 1 81.99 -29.79 28.12
C MET A 1 80.62 -29.17 28.51
N ARG A 2 80.52 -27.83 28.57
CA ARG A 2 79.31 -27.10 29.05
C ARG A 2 78.85 -25.93 28.16
N SER A 3 79.44 -25.74 26.97
CA SER A 3 79.21 -24.55 26.14
C SER A 3 78.37 -24.78 24.87
N ILE A 4 78.03 -26.03 24.52
CA ILE A 4 77.29 -26.31 23.26
C ILE A 4 75.77 -26.39 23.49
N LYS A 5 75.31 -26.75 24.69
CA LYS A 5 73.87 -26.87 25.00
C LYS A 5 73.14 -25.53 25.18
N ALA A 6 73.83 -24.46 25.56
CA ALA A 6 73.21 -23.16 25.82
C ALA A 6 72.85 -22.40 24.52
N ASN A 7 73.62 -22.58 23.45
CA ASN A 7 73.34 -21.91 22.17
C ASN A 7 72.18 -22.58 21.43
N TYR A 8 72.10 -23.92 21.42
CA TYR A 8 70.95 -24.62 20.82
C TYR A 8 69.62 -24.28 21.49
N LEU A 9 69.60 -24.15 22.82
CA LEU A 9 68.38 -23.78 23.55
C LEU A 9 67.92 -22.36 23.23
N LYS A 10 68.86 -21.41 23.06
CA LYS A 10 68.55 -20.03 22.63
C LYS A 10 68.04 -19.97 21.20
N THR A 11 68.62 -20.74 20.28
CA THR A 11 68.19 -20.78 18.87
C THR A 11 66.80 -21.44 18.71
N VAL A 12 66.52 -22.51 19.46
CA VAL A 12 65.20 -23.17 19.45
C VAL A 12 64.13 -22.28 20.10
N LEU A 13 64.44 -21.59 21.19
CA LEU A 13 63.49 -20.67 21.84
C LEU A 13 63.19 -19.44 20.97
N ALA A 14 64.20 -18.90 20.27
CA ALA A 14 64.01 -17.81 19.30
C ALA A 14 63.17 -18.23 18.09
N ALA A 15 63.33 -19.47 17.60
CA ALA A 15 62.51 -20.01 16.53
C ALA A 15 61.05 -20.24 16.98
N LEU A 16 60.82 -20.74 18.20
CA LEU A 16 59.48 -20.89 18.77
C LEU A 16 58.78 -19.54 19.03
N LEU A 17 59.51 -18.53 19.49
CA LEU A 17 58.98 -17.16 19.65
C LEU A 17 58.64 -16.50 18.30
N MET A 18 59.40 -16.75 17.24
CA MET A 18 59.04 -16.29 15.89
C MET A 18 57.85 -17.05 15.30
N LEU A 19 57.70 -18.35 15.58
CA LEU A 19 56.52 -19.14 15.15
C LEU A 19 55.24 -18.75 15.90
N LEU A 20 55.33 -18.34 17.17
CA LEU A 20 54.21 -17.79 17.93
C LEU A 20 53.86 -16.34 17.54
N ALA A 21 54.81 -15.57 17.00
CA ALA A 21 54.55 -14.21 16.51
C ALA A 21 53.83 -14.19 15.15
N VAL A 22 53.91 -15.26 14.36
CA VAL A 22 53.20 -15.38 13.07
C VAL A 22 51.76 -15.89 13.24
N SER A 23 51.40 -16.48 14.39
CA SER A 23 50.05 -17.00 14.65
C SER A 23 49.10 -16.03 15.36
N VAL A 24 49.48 -14.77 15.60
CA VAL A 24 48.62 -13.75 16.25
C VAL A 24 48.29 -12.56 15.32
N ALA A 25 48.73 -12.59 14.07
CA ALA A 25 48.41 -11.58 13.06
C ALA A 25 47.23 -11.95 12.15
N SER A 26 46.35 -12.84 12.59
CA SER A 26 45.08 -13.15 11.92
C SER A 26 43.89 -12.87 12.83
N THR A 27 43.91 -11.75 13.55
CA THR A 27 42.65 -11.02 13.68
C THR A 27 42.42 -10.40 12.30
N ALA A 28 41.46 -10.96 11.57
CA ALA A 28 40.90 -10.27 10.44
C ALA A 28 40.51 -8.87 10.93
N VAL A 29 41.29 -7.87 10.57
CA VAL A 29 40.77 -6.52 10.42
C VAL A 29 39.76 -6.68 9.30
N TYR A 30 38.53 -7.04 9.68
CA TYR A 30 37.37 -6.59 8.93
C TYR A 30 37.54 -5.09 8.92
N ALA A 31 38.12 -4.56 7.85
CA ALA A 31 37.77 -3.23 7.44
C ALA A 31 36.25 -3.29 7.35
N GLU A 32 35.56 -2.76 8.35
CA GLU A 32 34.20 -2.27 8.14
C GLU A 32 34.33 -1.48 6.86
N LYS A 33 33.75 -2.01 5.77
CA LYS A 33 33.44 -1.19 4.61
C LYS A 33 32.82 0.06 5.25
N PRO A 34 33.30 1.28 4.97
CA PRO A 34 32.57 2.45 5.41
C PRO A 34 31.13 2.18 5.00
N LEU A 35 30.22 2.16 5.99
CA LEU A 35 28.79 2.07 5.74
C LEU A 35 28.57 3.00 4.56
N ALA A 36 28.22 2.41 3.41
CA ALA A 36 28.03 3.18 2.19
C ALA A 36 27.23 4.41 2.58
N ASP A 37 27.71 5.61 2.23
CA ASP A 37 27.15 6.88 2.69
C ASP A 37 25.64 6.71 2.84
N THR A 38 25.14 6.86 4.07
CA THR A 38 23.74 6.58 4.41
C THR A 38 22.89 7.11 3.26
N LEU A 39 22.21 6.21 2.55
CA LEU A 39 21.34 6.62 1.45
C LEU A 39 20.23 7.48 2.07
N ILE A 40 20.40 8.81 1.97
CA ILE A 40 19.38 9.77 2.35
C ILE A 40 18.49 9.90 1.13
N PHE A 41 17.38 9.17 1.13
CA PHE A 41 16.34 9.36 0.14
C PHE A 41 15.66 10.70 0.41
N GLU A 42 15.84 11.66 -0.50
CA GLU A 42 14.99 12.84 -0.52
C GLU A 42 13.61 12.43 -1.05
N PRO A 43 12.51 12.83 -0.37
CA PRO A 43 11.17 12.60 -0.90
C PRO A 43 11.06 13.21 -2.30
N ALA A 44 10.54 12.44 -3.26
CA ALA A 44 10.17 13.00 -4.55
C ALA A 44 8.90 13.85 -4.37
N GLY A 45 9.03 15.17 -4.54
CA GLY A 45 7.95 16.13 -4.36
C GLY A 45 7.84 16.68 -2.93
N GLY A 46 6.95 17.65 -2.73
CA GLY A 46 6.78 18.37 -1.46
C GLY A 46 5.71 17.81 -0.52
N GLY A 47 5.11 16.65 -0.84
CA GLY A 47 3.99 16.08 -0.09
C GLY A 47 4.34 14.79 0.67
N LYS A 48 3.45 14.38 1.56
CA LYS A 48 3.50 13.14 2.33
C LYS A 48 2.67 12.06 1.64
N PHE A 49 3.15 10.81 1.67
CA PHE A 49 2.41 9.68 1.12
C PHE A 49 1.58 9.00 2.21
N ILE A 50 0.28 8.85 1.95
CA ILE A 50 -0.58 7.88 2.61
C ILE A 50 -0.64 6.67 1.69
N TYR A 51 0.28 5.74 1.92
CA TYR A 51 0.43 4.52 1.14
C TYR A 51 0.02 3.32 1.98
N CYS A 52 -0.84 2.46 1.45
CA CYS A 52 -1.20 1.23 2.15
C CYS A 52 -0.05 0.21 2.08
N ASN A 53 0.83 0.19 3.08
CA ASN A 53 1.82 -0.88 3.29
C ASN A 53 1.24 -2.07 4.07
N ASN A 54 -0.08 -2.27 3.99
CA ASN A 54 -0.76 -3.36 4.68
C ASN A 54 -1.04 -4.53 3.74
N THR A 55 -1.66 -5.60 4.24
CA THR A 55 -1.94 -6.81 3.46
C THR A 55 -2.59 -6.48 2.12
N GLU A 56 -1.97 -6.97 1.04
CA GLU A 56 -2.44 -6.79 -0.35
C GLU A 56 -3.91 -7.24 -0.51
N GLY A 57 -4.35 -8.20 0.30
CA GLY A 57 -5.70 -8.73 0.33
C GLY A 57 -6.62 -8.05 1.35
N ILE A 58 -7.84 -7.76 0.91
CA ILE A 58 -9.00 -7.52 1.78
C ILE A 58 -9.61 -8.86 2.17
N PHE A 59 -9.68 -9.13 3.46
CA PHE A 59 -10.32 -10.33 4.01
C PHE A 59 -11.55 -9.96 4.83
N ARG A 60 -12.32 -10.97 5.24
CA ARG A 60 -13.53 -10.78 6.06
C ARG A 60 -13.23 -10.10 7.40
N ASP A 61 -12.08 -10.39 7.99
CA ASP A 61 -11.62 -9.80 9.24
C ASP A 61 -10.98 -8.42 9.05
N SER A 62 -10.90 -7.93 7.81
CA SER A 62 -10.36 -6.61 7.45
C SER A 62 -11.45 -5.52 7.37
N LEU A 63 -12.72 -5.89 7.48
CA LEU A 63 -13.83 -4.97 7.28
C LEU A 63 -14.02 -4.04 8.47
N ALA A 64 -14.43 -2.82 8.19
CA ALA A 64 -14.72 -1.77 9.17
C ALA A 64 -16.20 -1.73 9.59
N ASP A 65 -17.01 -2.72 9.20
CA ASP A 65 -18.44 -2.78 9.53
C ASP A 65 -18.81 -3.97 10.43
N SER A 66 -20.07 -3.99 10.87
CA SER A 66 -20.64 -5.04 11.72
C SER A 66 -20.61 -6.46 11.16
N SER A 67 -20.27 -6.67 9.87
CA SER A 67 -20.07 -8.01 9.33
C SER A 67 -18.75 -8.65 9.78
N ASN A 68 -17.82 -7.85 10.32
CA ASN A 68 -16.64 -8.29 11.03
C ASN A 68 -16.88 -8.23 12.55
N PRO A 69 -16.66 -9.32 13.31
CA PRO A 69 -16.82 -9.29 14.77
C PRO A 69 -15.83 -8.36 15.49
N ASN A 70 -14.72 -8.00 14.84
CA ASN A 70 -13.76 -7.01 15.34
C ASN A 70 -13.50 -5.95 14.25
N PRO A 71 -14.45 -5.02 14.02
CA PRO A 71 -14.32 -4.00 12.99
C PRO A 71 -13.02 -3.21 13.14
N ARG A 72 -12.31 -2.98 12.03
CA ARG A 72 -11.06 -2.21 12.04
C ARG A 72 -10.84 -1.49 10.72
N TYR A 73 -10.14 -0.37 10.80
CA TYR A 73 -9.57 0.27 9.62
C TYR A 73 -8.45 -0.61 9.05
N LEU A 74 -8.37 -0.67 7.72
CA LEU A 74 -7.18 -1.18 7.05
C LEU A 74 -5.95 -0.35 7.38
N MET A 75 -6.12 0.96 7.58
CA MET A 75 -5.04 1.86 7.96
C MET A 75 -5.63 3.05 8.69
N SER A 76 -4.97 3.51 9.75
CA SER A 76 -5.35 4.73 10.45
C SER A 76 -4.21 5.73 10.40
N ASN A 77 -4.48 6.93 9.90
CA ASN A 77 -3.54 8.05 9.90
C ASN A 77 -4.17 9.17 10.71
N GLN A 78 -3.61 9.45 11.88
CA GLN A 78 -4.22 10.35 12.86
C GLN A 78 -3.48 11.67 12.94
N ASN A 79 -4.22 12.72 13.30
CA ASN A 79 -3.69 14.06 13.59
C ASN A 79 -2.84 14.63 12.44
N LEU A 80 -3.29 14.44 11.20
CA LEU A 80 -2.67 15.03 10.02
C LEU A 80 -2.85 16.55 10.06
N THR A 81 -1.74 17.26 9.93
CA THR A 81 -1.64 18.73 9.98
C THR A 81 -1.53 19.32 8.57
N PRO A 82 -1.62 20.65 8.40
CA PRO A 82 -1.60 21.25 7.07
C PRO A 82 -0.36 20.84 6.26
N ASP A 83 -0.60 20.19 5.12
CA ASP A 83 0.41 19.65 4.21
C ASP A 83 -0.29 19.10 2.96
N ARG A 84 0.50 18.73 1.94
CA ARG A 84 0.03 17.98 0.79
C ARG A 84 0.14 16.48 1.05
N TYR A 85 -0.94 15.74 0.77
CA TYR A 85 -1.05 14.30 0.98
C TYR A 85 -1.41 13.59 -0.32
N TYR A 86 -0.56 12.65 -0.72
CA TYR A 86 -0.79 11.73 -1.82
C TYR A 86 -1.31 10.40 -1.28
N ILE A 87 -2.52 10.04 -1.67
CA ILE A 87 -3.21 8.81 -1.24
C ILE A 87 -3.12 7.79 -2.38
N TYR A 88 -2.64 6.59 -2.05
CA TYR A 88 -2.57 5.47 -3.00
C TYR A 88 -3.00 4.18 -2.31
N LEU A 89 -4.19 3.70 -2.65
CA LEU A 89 -4.82 2.52 -2.06
C LEU A 89 -5.04 1.48 -3.16
N THR A 90 -4.40 0.32 -3.02
CA THR A 90 -4.52 -0.80 -3.96
C THR A 90 -4.70 -2.08 -3.17
N HIS A 91 -5.78 -2.82 -3.43
CA HIS A 91 -6.09 -4.06 -2.74
C HIS A 91 -6.74 -5.08 -3.65
N ILE A 92 -6.71 -6.36 -3.28
CA ILE A 92 -7.46 -7.43 -3.93
C ILE A 92 -8.54 -7.96 -2.98
N ASN A 93 -9.77 -8.12 -3.47
CA ASN A 93 -10.85 -8.67 -2.66
C ASN A 93 -10.70 -10.19 -2.47
N TYR A 94 -10.22 -10.64 -1.30
CA TYR A 94 -10.07 -12.06 -0.91
C TYR A 94 -11.09 -12.49 0.15
N THR A 95 -12.30 -11.93 0.13
CA THR A 95 -13.37 -12.28 1.07
C THR A 95 -14.01 -13.66 0.87
N TYR A 96 -13.45 -14.49 0.00
CA TYR A 96 -13.85 -15.89 -0.15
C TYR A 96 -13.75 -16.65 1.20
N GLY A 97 -14.54 -17.70 1.35
CA GLY A 97 -14.47 -18.54 2.56
C GLY A 97 -13.26 -19.46 2.54
N TYR A 98 -13.04 -20.19 3.63
CA TYR A 98 -12.03 -21.23 3.71
C TYR A 98 -12.68 -22.54 4.17
N ASP A 99 -12.26 -23.66 3.58
CA ASP A 99 -12.70 -24.99 4.03
C ASP A 99 -12.02 -25.37 5.36
N SER A 100 -12.39 -26.51 5.92
CA SER A 100 -11.80 -27.02 7.16
C SER A 100 -10.30 -27.31 7.08
N ALA A 101 -9.73 -27.36 5.87
CA ALA A 101 -8.30 -27.51 5.62
C ALA A 101 -7.59 -26.17 5.37
N GLY A 102 -8.29 -25.04 5.51
CA GLY A 102 -7.74 -23.71 5.30
C GLY A 102 -7.53 -23.37 3.81
N ARG A 103 -8.21 -24.05 2.89
CA ARG A 103 -8.14 -23.77 1.45
C ARG A 103 -9.27 -22.82 1.05
N PRO A 104 -9.04 -21.89 0.10
CA PRO A 104 -10.11 -21.06 -0.44
C PRO A 104 -11.32 -21.91 -0.87
N SER A 105 -12.47 -21.68 -0.25
CA SER A 105 -13.71 -22.40 -0.54
C SER A 105 -14.94 -21.53 -0.28
N GLY A 106 -15.95 -21.66 -1.14
CA GLY A 106 -17.20 -20.92 -1.01
C GLY A 106 -17.20 -19.53 -1.65
N LEU A 107 -18.37 -18.90 -1.59
CA LEU A 107 -18.63 -17.61 -2.21
C LEU A 107 -18.11 -16.48 -1.30
N GLY A 108 -17.32 -15.59 -1.87
CA GLY A 108 -17.01 -14.28 -1.28
C GLY A 108 -18.14 -13.29 -1.51
N PHE A 109 -17.88 -12.02 -1.26
CA PHE A 109 -18.83 -10.94 -1.48
C PHE A 109 -18.11 -9.69 -1.98
N ASP A 110 -18.89 -8.79 -2.57
CA ASP A 110 -18.36 -7.53 -3.07
C ASP A 110 -18.04 -6.60 -1.89
N VAL A 111 -16.98 -5.82 -2.04
CA VAL A 111 -16.50 -4.89 -1.02
C VAL A 111 -16.40 -3.48 -1.57
N GLU A 112 -16.44 -2.49 -0.70
CA GLU A 112 -16.19 -1.11 -1.08
C GLU A 112 -15.02 -0.56 -0.27
N LEU A 113 -13.99 -0.07 -0.97
CA LEU A 113 -12.80 0.56 -0.38
C LEU A 113 -12.98 2.08 -0.36
N ASP A 114 -12.78 2.71 0.78
CA ASP A 114 -12.95 4.15 0.91
C ASP A 114 -11.94 4.77 1.90
N LEU A 115 -11.83 6.09 1.87
CA LEU A 115 -11.07 6.89 2.83
C LEU A 115 -12.02 7.75 3.65
N GLU A 116 -12.09 7.45 4.94
CA GLU A 116 -12.76 8.27 5.95
C GLU A 116 -11.88 9.48 6.28
N ILE A 117 -12.42 10.69 6.17
CA ILE A 117 -11.72 11.94 6.52
C ILE A 117 -12.49 12.63 7.64
N THR A 118 -11.94 12.60 8.86
CA THR A 118 -12.60 13.11 10.07
C THR A 118 -11.85 14.30 10.64
N ALA A 119 -12.52 15.45 10.73
CA ALA A 119 -11.92 16.68 11.23
C ALA A 119 -11.79 16.69 12.76
N LYS A 120 -10.57 16.93 13.27
CA LYS A 120 -10.31 17.22 14.69
C LYS A 120 -10.47 18.70 15.04
N GLU A 121 -10.33 19.54 14.02
CA GLU A 121 -10.54 20.99 14.05
C GLU A 121 -11.31 21.42 12.80
N ASP A 122 -11.91 22.61 12.80
CA ASP A 122 -12.45 23.17 11.56
C ASP A 122 -11.33 23.23 10.52
N SER A 123 -11.50 22.47 9.43
CA SER A 123 -10.43 22.16 8.48
C SER A 123 -10.86 22.51 7.06
N THR A 124 -9.91 22.96 6.25
CA THR A 124 -10.11 23.16 4.81
C THR A 124 -9.23 22.20 4.05
N LEU A 125 -9.84 21.28 3.30
CA LEU A 125 -9.14 20.32 2.44
C LEU A 125 -9.36 20.69 0.98
N LYS A 126 -8.29 20.76 0.22
CA LYS A 126 -8.33 20.87 -1.23
C LYS A 126 -8.01 19.51 -1.85
N ILE A 127 -8.82 19.08 -2.80
CA ILE A 127 -8.61 17.86 -3.58
C ILE A 127 -8.26 18.32 -5.00
N TYR A 128 -7.00 18.14 -5.40
CA TYR A 128 -6.52 18.49 -6.72
C TYR A 128 -7.00 17.48 -7.75
N ARG A 129 -6.85 16.20 -7.43
CA ARG A 129 -7.27 15.07 -8.26
C ARG A 129 -7.67 13.92 -7.36
N ALA A 130 -8.68 13.15 -7.78
CA ALA A 130 -9.01 11.88 -7.16
C ALA A 130 -9.59 10.93 -8.21
N ALA A 131 -9.29 9.65 -8.07
CA ALA A 131 -9.74 8.64 -9.01
C ALA A 131 -10.01 7.30 -8.31
N PHE A 132 -10.97 6.56 -8.85
CA PHE A 132 -11.34 5.22 -8.41
C PHE A 132 -11.45 4.29 -9.60
N GLN A 133 -10.99 3.06 -9.45
CA GLN A 133 -11.16 2.03 -10.47
C GLN A 133 -11.21 0.63 -9.84
N THR A 134 -12.17 -0.15 -10.29
CA THR A 134 -12.20 -1.61 -10.11
C THR A 134 -12.49 -2.23 -11.48
N PRO A 135 -11.80 -3.32 -11.88
CA PRO A 135 -12.16 -4.06 -13.08
C PRO A 135 -13.60 -4.54 -13.00
N LYS A 136 -14.28 -4.52 -14.14
CA LYS A 136 -15.60 -5.15 -14.29
C LYS A 136 -15.37 -6.55 -14.85
N VAL A 137 -15.94 -7.58 -14.22
CA VAL A 137 -15.89 -8.94 -14.77
C VAL A 137 -16.72 -8.95 -16.05
N GLN A 138 -16.08 -9.22 -17.19
CA GLN A 138 -16.80 -9.45 -18.42
C GLN A 138 -17.11 -10.94 -18.55
N ARG A 139 -18.38 -11.24 -18.80
CA ARG A 139 -18.86 -12.60 -19.07
C ARG A 139 -19.49 -12.60 -20.45
N TYR A 140 -19.11 -13.56 -21.27
CA TYR A 140 -19.75 -13.80 -22.56
C TYR A 140 -20.02 -15.30 -22.74
N LEU A 141 -20.97 -15.61 -23.62
CA LEU A 141 -21.17 -16.97 -24.09
C LEU A 141 -20.34 -17.15 -25.35
N ASP A 142 -19.55 -18.21 -25.43
CA ASP A 142 -18.90 -18.57 -26.68
C ASP A 142 -19.86 -19.27 -27.65
N GLU A 143 -19.34 -19.70 -28.79
CA GLU A 143 -20.07 -20.42 -29.83
C GLU A 143 -20.73 -21.73 -29.36
N ASN A 144 -20.29 -22.28 -28.22
CA ASN A 144 -20.83 -23.50 -27.61
C ASN A 144 -21.83 -23.21 -26.47
N ASN A 145 -22.19 -21.95 -26.23
CA ASN A 145 -22.92 -21.47 -25.05
C ASN A 145 -22.18 -21.70 -23.72
N ASP A 146 -20.86 -21.88 -23.74
CA ASP A 146 -20.07 -21.96 -22.52
C ASP A 146 -19.80 -20.55 -21.98
N LYS A 147 -19.90 -20.40 -20.65
CA LYS A 147 -19.64 -19.13 -19.97
C LYS A 147 -18.14 -18.89 -19.92
N GLN A 148 -17.69 -17.90 -20.66
CA GLN A 148 -16.31 -17.42 -20.65
C GLN A 148 -16.17 -16.23 -19.70
N PHE A 149 -15.03 -16.18 -19.00
CA PHE A 149 -14.66 -15.10 -18.09
C PHE A 149 -13.44 -14.38 -18.65
N VAL A 150 -13.56 -13.08 -18.90
CA VAL A 150 -12.40 -12.24 -19.20
C VAL A 150 -11.96 -11.60 -17.89
N PHE A 151 -10.77 -11.98 -17.44
CA PHE A 151 -10.05 -11.25 -16.41
C PHE A 151 -9.24 -10.15 -17.10
N HIS A 152 -9.50 -8.89 -16.75
CA HIS A 152 -8.63 -7.81 -17.18
C HIS A 152 -7.26 -7.93 -16.50
N THR A 153 -6.19 -7.69 -17.26
CA THR A 153 -4.83 -7.66 -16.73
C THR A 153 -4.61 -6.35 -15.98
N TRP A 154 -4.39 -6.43 -14.66
CA TRP A 154 -4.28 -5.26 -13.78
C TRP A 154 -5.49 -4.31 -13.90
N GLY A 155 -5.72 -3.49 -12.88
CA GLY A 155 -6.88 -2.61 -12.85
C GLY A 155 -6.54 -1.37 -12.07
N ALA A 156 -6.21 -0.30 -12.77
CA ALA A 156 -6.00 1.04 -12.19
C ALA A 156 -5.64 2.09 -13.26
N GLU A 157 -5.36 1.70 -14.50
CA GLU A 157 -4.63 2.53 -15.43
C GLU A 157 -5.40 3.78 -15.87
N ASP A 158 -6.74 3.75 -15.93
CA ASP A 158 -7.53 4.96 -16.20
C ASP A 158 -7.48 5.92 -15.00
N ALA A 159 -7.50 5.37 -13.78
CA ALA A 159 -7.33 6.17 -12.57
C ALA A 159 -5.90 6.77 -12.50
N VAL A 160 -4.87 6.01 -12.88
CA VAL A 160 -3.49 6.52 -12.98
C VAL A 160 -3.39 7.59 -14.07
N ALA A 161 -3.97 7.38 -15.26
CA ALA A 161 -4.02 8.38 -16.32
C ALA A 161 -4.68 9.69 -15.84
N THR A 162 -5.75 9.56 -15.04
CA THR A 162 -6.43 10.70 -14.42
C THR A 162 -5.53 11.44 -13.43
N MET A 163 -4.80 10.71 -12.57
CA MET A 163 -3.86 11.32 -11.63
C MET A 163 -2.67 12.00 -12.31
N LEU A 164 -2.22 11.45 -13.45
CA LEU A 164 -1.15 11.99 -14.26
C LEU A 164 -1.59 13.14 -15.18
N ASP A 165 -2.89 13.38 -15.29
CA ASP A 165 -3.51 14.39 -16.16
C ASP A 165 -3.19 14.22 -17.65
N HIS A 166 -3.01 12.97 -18.10
CA HIS A 166 -2.84 12.64 -19.52
C HIS A 166 -3.21 11.19 -19.81
N ASP A 167 -3.62 10.92 -21.05
CA ASP A 167 -3.89 9.57 -21.54
C ASP A 167 -2.60 8.72 -21.53
N ILE A 168 -2.72 7.46 -21.12
CA ILE A 168 -1.62 6.48 -21.19
C ILE A 168 -1.86 5.56 -22.39
N TYR A 169 -0.87 5.47 -23.28
CA TYR A 169 -0.94 4.66 -24.48
C TYR A 169 -0.15 3.37 -24.28
N ARG A 170 -0.81 2.22 -24.39
CA ARG A 170 -0.13 0.93 -24.29
C ARG A 170 0.72 0.72 -25.54
N LEU A 171 2.02 0.46 -25.33
CA LEU A 171 2.96 0.23 -26.44
C LEU A 171 2.50 -0.97 -27.29
N ASN A 172 2.57 -0.81 -28.61
CA ASN A 172 2.19 -1.84 -29.60
C ASN A 172 0.74 -2.33 -29.45
N SER A 173 -0.17 -1.48 -28.99
CA SER A 173 -1.60 -1.77 -28.83
C SER A 173 -2.43 -0.54 -29.17
N ASP A 174 -3.70 -0.75 -29.53
CA ASP A 174 -4.74 0.27 -29.68
C ASP A 174 -5.39 0.67 -28.33
N VAL A 175 -4.97 0.03 -27.23
CA VAL A 175 -5.47 0.33 -25.88
C VAL A 175 -4.94 1.69 -25.42
N VAL A 176 -5.88 2.57 -25.08
CA VAL A 176 -5.63 3.87 -24.46
C VAL A 176 -6.36 3.90 -23.13
N TYR A 177 -5.62 4.13 -22.06
CA TYR A 177 -6.18 4.40 -20.74
C TYR A 177 -6.44 5.89 -20.61
N LYS A 178 -7.68 6.25 -20.33
CA LYS A 178 -8.18 7.61 -20.52
C LYS A 178 -8.08 8.42 -19.24
N ASN A 179 -7.51 9.62 -19.35
CA ASN A 179 -7.71 10.65 -18.35
C ASN A 179 -9.18 11.08 -18.40
N LYS A 180 -9.93 10.81 -17.33
CA LYS A 180 -11.34 11.22 -17.21
C LYS A 180 -11.50 12.69 -16.83
N GLY A 181 -10.40 13.34 -16.49
CA GLY A 181 -10.36 14.67 -15.91
C GLY A 181 -10.78 14.66 -14.44
N TYR A 182 -10.46 15.75 -13.75
CA TYR A 182 -10.95 15.99 -12.41
C TYR A 182 -11.14 17.49 -12.21
N THR A 183 -12.27 17.89 -11.64
CA THR A 183 -12.48 19.28 -11.23
C THR A 183 -12.04 19.44 -9.79
N GLU A 184 -11.04 20.27 -9.54
CA GLU A 184 -10.54 20.54 -8.19
C GLU A 184 -11.68 20.93 -7.25
N LYS A 185 -11.65 20.40 -6.02
CA LYS A 185 -12.66 20.67 -4.99
C LYS A 185 -11.98 21.26 -3.75
N THR A 186 -12.61 22.27 -3.16
CA THR A 186 -12.23 22.75 -1.83
C THR A 186 -13.40 22.50 -0.90
N ILE A 187 -13.17 21.74 0.16
CA ILE A 187 -14.19 21.35 1.13
C ILE A 187 -13.83 21.91 2.51
N ASN A 188 -14.84 22.39 3.22
CA ASN A 188 -14.73 22.83 4.60
C ASN A 188 -15.39 21.77 5.48
N ILE A 189 -14.62 21.19 6.39
CA ILE A 189 -15.05 20.09 7.26
C ILE A 189 -15.07 20.65 8.69
N LYS A 190 -16.24 20.64 9.33
CA LYS A 190 -16.37 21.13 10.70
C LYS A 190 -15.75 20.17 11.69
N LYS A 191 -15.26 20.66 12.83
CA LYS A 191 -14.78 19.79 13.91
C LYS A 191 -15.80 18.70 14.25
N GLY A 192 -15.33 17.44 14.25
CA GLY A 192 -16.13 16.25 14.51
C GLY A 192 -16.94 15.76 13.30
N GLN A 193 -16.90 16.46 12.17
CA GLN A 193 -17.54 16.02 10.93
C GLN A 193 -16.62 15.05 10.19
N THR A 194 -17.26 14.06 9.57
CA THR A 194 -16.64 13.10 8.67
C THR A 194 -17.16 13.31 7.25
N VAL A 195 -16.27 13.16 6.28
CA VAL A 195 -16.59 13.07 4.85
C VAL A 195 -15.84 11.88 4.26
N TRP A 196 -16.36 11.34 3.16
CA TRP A 196 -15.74 10.21 2.47
C TRP A 196 -15.12 10.63 1.15
N LEU A 197 -13.95 10.08 0.82
CA LEU A 197 -13.31 10.36 -0.47
C LEU A 197 -14.19 9.90 -1.65
N SER A 198 -14.96 8.82 -1.47
CA SER A 198 -15.95 8.34 -2.44
C SER A 198 -16.95 9.40 -2.91
N GLU A 199 -17.30 10.38 -2.07
CA GLU A 199 -18.19 11.49 -2.43
C GLU A 199 -17.58 12.44 -3.49
N PHE A 200 -16.26 12.37 -3.65
CA PHE A 200 -15.50 13.28 -4.51
C PHE A 200 -14.87 12.59 -5.71
N VAL A 201 -15.02 11.28 -5.89
CA VAL A 201 -14.51 10.52 -7.05
C VAL A 201 -15.65 10.08 -7.96
N GLU A 202 -15.38 10.00 -9.25
CA GLU A 202 -16.30 9.37 -10.21
C GLU A 202 -16.15 7.84 -10.18
N ASP A 203 -17.19 7.15 -10.64
CA ASP A 203 -17.22 5.69 -10.81
C ASP A 203 -16.96 4.84 -9.55
N TYR A 204 -17.13 5.44 -8.36
CA TYR A 204 -17.10 4.70 -7.10
C TYR A 204 -18.10 3.53 -7.14
N ALA A 205 -17.60 2.32 -6.91
CA ALA A 205 -18.38 1.10 -7.11
C ALA A 205 -17.89 -0.06 -6.22
N PRO A 206 -18.73 -1.09 -6.02
CA PRO A 206 -18.32 -2.32 -5.37
C PRO A 206 -17.26 -3.06 -6.19
N CYS A 207 -16.25 -3.58 -5.51
CA CYS A 207 -15.22 -4.45 -6.04
C CYS A 207 -15.60 -5.92 -5.86
N GLY A 208 -15.70 -6.63 -6.98
CA GLY A 208 -16.00 -8.05 -7.01
C GLY A 208 -14.91 -8.91 -6.37
N MET A 209 -15.31 -10.11 -5.93
CA MET A 209 -14.38 -11.10 -5.38
C MET A 209 -13.23 -11.43 -6.37
N VAL A 210 -12.00 -11.51 -5.86
CA VAL A 210 -10.73 -11.76 -6.59
C VAL A 210 -10.39 -10.68 -7.61
N LEU A 211 -11.00 -9.50 -7.53
CA LEU A 211 -10.65 -8.36 -8.35
C LEU A 211 -9.81 -7.36 -7.55
N PRO A 212 -8.91 -6.63 -8.22
CA PRO A 212 -8.24 -5.49 -7.62
C PRO A 212 -9.21 -4.30 -7.51
N VAL A 213 -9.03 -3.49 -6.48
CA VAL A 213 -9.66 -2.18 -6.30
C VAL A 213 -8.58 -1.15 -6.08
N PHE A 214 -8.76 0.00 -6.73
CA PHE A 214 -7.83 1.10 -6.69
C PHE A 214 -8.55 2.42 -6.36
N MET A 215 -8.05 3.12 -5.35
CA MET A 215 -8.49 4.46 -4.98
C MET A 215 -7.28 5.34 -4.74
N THR A 216 -7.26 6.53 -5.31
CA THR A 216 -6.12 7.45 -5.19
C THR A 216 -6.58 8.90 -5.19
N ALA A 217 -5.82 9.77 -4.50
CA ALA A 217 -6.07 11.19 -4.50
C ALA A 217 -4.79 12.01 -4.24
N ASP A 218 -4.78 13.23 -4.74
CA ASP A 218 -3.80 14.28 -4.47
C ASP A 218 -4.53 15.40 -3.75
N THR A 219 -4.21 15.58 -2.48
CA THR A 219 -4.94 16.46 -1.58
C THR A 219 -3.99 17.40 -0.85
N GLU A 220 -4.50 18.52 -0.40
CA GLU A 220 -3.78 19.45 0.48
C GLU A 220 -4.70 19.87 1.60
N LEU A 221 -4.28 19.58 2.84
CA LEU A 221 -4.90 20.15 4.00
C LEU A 221 -4.36 21.58 4.15
N ILE A 222 -5.18 22.57 3.82
CA ILE A 222 -4.80 23.99 3.85
C ILE A 222 -4.74 24.49 5.30
N SER A 223 -5.67 24.03 6.14
CA SER A 223 -5.80 24.45 7.53
C SER A 223 -6.49 23.37 8.37
N GLY A 224 -6.27 23.43 9.69
CA GLY A 224 -6.89 22.54 10.67
C GLY A 224 -6.12 21.24 10.86
N MET A 225 -6.84 20.19 11.25
CA MET A 225 -6.30 18.87 11.55
C MET A 225 -7.35 17.80 11.27
N VAL A 226 -6.95 16.72 10.61
CA VAL A 226 -7.84 15.60 10.25
C VAL A 226 -7.22 14.25 10.57
N ASP A 227 -8.06 13.25 10.75
CA ASP A 227 -7.68 11.84 10.58
C ASP A 227 -8.07 11.41 9.16
N MET A 228 -7.25 10.59 8.52
CA MET A 228 -7.53 9.94 7.23
C MET A 228 -7.39 8.43 7.38
N ASN A 229 -8.50 7.73 7.58
CA ASN A 229 -8.53 6.30 7.83
C ASN A 229 -9.03 5.53 6.60
N VAL A 230 -8.32 4.47 6.24
CA VAL A 230 -8.73 3.58 5.14
C VAL A 230 -9.69 2.54 5.69
N ALA A 231 -10.90 2.53 5.16
CA ALA A 231 -11.96 1.62 5.58
C ALA A 231 -12.40 0.75 4.41
N VAL A 232 -12.83 -0.47 4.73
CA VAL A 232 -13.45 -1.36 3.74
C VAL A 232 -14.74 -1.91 4.29
N PHE A 233 -15.76 -1.87 3.45
CA PHE A 233 -17.11 -2.28 3.79
C PHE A 233 -17.51 -3.48 2.94
N LYS A 234 -18.31 -4.37 3.50
CA LYS A 234 -19.09 -5.28 2.69
C LYS A 234 -20.12 -4.48 1.92
N SER A 235 -20.13 -4.61 0.60
CA SER A 235 -21.10 -3.91 -0.24
C SER A 235 -22.50 -4.46 0.01
N LYS A 236 -23.48 -3.55 0.00
CA LYS A 236 -24.90 -3.87 0.13
C LYS A 236 -25.54 -3.78 -1.24
N ASP A 237 -26.16 -4.87 -1.68
CA ASP A 237 -26.76 -4.97 -3.01
C ASP A 237 -27.62 -3.74 -3.35
N GLY A 238 -27.20 -3.01 -4.39
CA GLY A 238 -27.89 -1.83 -4.92
C GLY A 238 -27.71 -0.52 -4.11
N ASN A 239 -26.96 -0.52 -3.01
CA ASN A 239 -26.81 0.63 -2.11
C ASN A 239 -25.33 1.00 -1.89
N VAL A 240 -24.65 1.37 -2.98
CA VAL A 240 -23.26 1.84 -2.96
C VAL A 240 -23.12 3.04 -2.03
N GLY A 241 -22.08 3.07 -1.19
CA GLY A 241 -21.85 4.16 -0.24
C GLY A 241 -22.67 4.05 1.06
N ASN A 242 -23.46 3.00 1.24
CA ASN A 242 -24.20 2.80 2.49
C ASN A 242 -23.25 2.46 3.65
N ARG A 243 -23.26 3.31 4.69
CA ARG A 243 -22.45 3.16 5.92
C ARG A 243 -23.29 2.91 7.17
N SER A 244 -24.52 2.42 7.06
CA SER A 244 -25.40 2.26 8.24
C SER A 244 -24.90 1.21 9.25
N ASP A 245 -23.91 0.40 8.87
CA ASP A 245 -23.37 -0.68 9.69
C ASP A 245 -21.92 -0.36 10.14
N PHE A 246 -21.50 0.90 9.95
CA PHE A 246 -20.23 1.47 10.38
C PHE A 246 -20.49 2.27 11.66
N ASP A 247 -19.87 1.84 12.77
CA ASP A 247 -19.91 2.49 14.08
C ASP A 247 -18.53 2.98 14.49
#